data_AF-A0A926LWU1-F1
#
_entry.id   AF-A0A926LWU1-F1
#
_cell.length_a   1.000
_cell.length_b   1.000
_cell.length_c   1.000
_cell.angle_alpha   90.00
_cell.angle_beta   90.00
_cell.angle_gamma   90.00
#
_symmetry.space_group_name_H-M   'P 1'
#
loop_
_entity.id
_entity.type
_entity.pdbx_description
1 polymer ?
#
loop_
_entity_poly.entity_id
_entity_poly.type
_entity_poly.pdbx_seq_one_letter_code
_entity_poly.pdbx_strand_id
1 'polypeptide(L)' 'MDKLDSAYKTIGEVAKILKLKSNKNGILPTHTIRFWETQFKQIKPKILNANRRYYDE' A
#
# COMPACT_ATOMS: atom_id res chain seq x y z
N MET A 1 -7.65 19.92 -0.15
CA MET A 1 -7.04 19.50 1.13
C MET A 1 -6.00 18.45 0.78
N ASP A 2 -4.79 18.92 0.52
CA ASP A 2 -3.66 18.05 0.21
C ASP A 2 -3.20 17.40 1.52
N LYS A 3 -3.08 16.08 1.52
CA LYS A 3 -2.53 15.36 2.67
C LYS A 3 -1.07 15.78 2.83
N LEU A 4 -0.62 15.96 4.07
CA LEU A 4 0.79 16.14 4.38
C LEU A 4 1.61 14.96 3.82
N ASP A 5 2.80 15.25 3.31
CA ASP A 5 3.66 14.25 2.67
C ASP A 5 4.04 13.10 3.63
N SER A 6 4.20 13.44 4.91
CA SER A 6 4.45 12.51 6.02
C SER A 6 3.22 11.72 6.49
N ALA A 7 2.05 11.92 5.88
CA ALA A 7 0.85 11.20 6.27
C ALA A 7 0.94 9.73 5.87
N TYR A 8 0.35 8.88 6.71
CA TYR A 8 0.20 7.46 6.44
C TYR A 8 -0.58 7.21 5.15
N LYS A 9 -0.03 6.34 4.30
CA LYS A 9 -0.56 5.99 2.99
C LYS A 9 -1.22 4.61 3.06
N THR A 10 -2.38 4.48 2.45
CA THR A 10 -3.09 3.19 2.36
C THR A 10 -2.46 2.30 1.29
N ILE A 11 -2.71 0.99 1.34
CA ILE A 11 -2.23 0.04 0.32
C ILE A 11 -2.65 0.41 -1.11
N GLY A 12 -3.80 1.07 -1.27
CA GLY A 12 -4.26 1.57 -2.57
C GLY A 12 -3.49 2.80 -3.06
N GLU A 13 -3.12 3.70 -2.14
CA GLU A 13 -2.28 4.86 -2.46
C GLU A 13 -0.86 4.42 -2.80
N VAL A 14 -0.28 3.49 -2.03
CA VAL A 14 1.04 2.90 -2.32
C VAL A 14 1.06 2.20 -3.67
N ALA A 15 0.00 1.45 -4.03
CA ALA A 15 -0.10 0.82 -5.34
C ALA A 15 -0.12 1.83 -6.50
N LYS A 16 -0.72 3.03 -6.29
CA LYS A 16 -0.70 4.13 -7.26
C LYS A 16 0.69 4.78 -7.36
N ILE A 17 1.36 5.01 -6.24
CA ILE A 17 2.71 5.60 -6.18
C ILE A 17 3.73 4.71 -6.88
N LEU A 18 3.71 3.40 -6.58
CA LEU A 18 4.57 2.40 -7.22
C LEU A 18 4.22 2.15 -8.69
N LYS A 19 3.15 2.77 -9.21
CA LYS A 19 2.61 2.57 -10.57
C LYS A 19 2.55 1.08 -10.93
N LEU A 20 2.14 0.24 -9.97
CA LEU A 20 2.02 -1.19 -10.20
C LEU A 20 1.05 -1.39 -11.37
N LYS A 21 1.56 -1.92 -12.49
CA LYS A 21 0.77 -2.12 -13.71
C LYS A 21 -0.46 -2.96 -13.35
N SER A 22 -1.63 -2.32 -13.33
CA SER A 22 -2.88 -3.05 -13.30
C SER A 22 -2.88 -4.02 -14.48
N ASN A 23 -3.26 -5.26 -14.21
CA ASN A 23 -3.64 -6.19 -15.27
C ASN A 23 -4.70 -5.48 -16.16
N LYS A 24 -4.86 -5.94 -17.41
CA LYS A 24 -5.75 -5.45 -18.48
C LYS A 24 -7.16 -5.02 -18.03
N ASN A 25 -7.60 -5.43 -16.84
CA ASN A 25 -8.88 -5.12 -16.20
C ASN A 25 -8.86 -3.88 -15.27
N GLY A 26 -7.75 -3.13 -15.15
CA GLY A 26 -7.68 -1.90 -14.33
C GLY A 26 -7.66 -2.12 -12.82
N ILE A 27 -7.52 -3.37 -12.36
CA ILE A 27 -7.50 -3.71 -10.94
C ILE A 27 -6.10 -3.43 -10.37
N LEU A 28 -6.00 -2.54 -9.38
CA LEU A 28 -4.76 -2.28 -8.65
C LEU A 28 -4.32 -3.58 -7.95
N PRO A 29 -3.10 -4.08 -8.17
CA PRO A 29 -2.64 -5.32 -7.58
C PRO A 29 -2.20 -5.11 -6.12
N THR A 30 -3.15 -4.74 -5.24
CA THR A 30 -2.92 -4.57 -3.80
C THR A 30 -2.49 -5.88 -3.12
N HIS A 31 -2.85 -7.02 -3.72
CA HIS A 31 -2.39 -8.34 -3.28
C HIS A 31 -0.87 -8.52 -3.45
N THR A 32 -0.22 -7.83 -4.39
CA THR A 32 1.24 -7.89 -4.57
C THR A 32 1.96 -7.24 -3.39
N ILE A 33 1.47 -6.09 -2.92
CA ILE A 33 2.03 -5.44 -1.73
C ILE A 33 1.82 -6.33 -0.51
N ARG A 34 0.64 -6.94 -0.35
CA ARG A 34 0.37 -7.93 0.71
C ARG A 34 1.29 -9.16 0.63
N PHE A 35 1.62 -9.61 -0.58
CA PHE A 35 2.58 -10.69 -0.77
C PHE A 35 3.99 -10.26 -0.35
N TRP A 36 4.40 -9.04 -0.68
CA TRP A 36 5.69 -8.50 -0.24
C TRP A 36 5.80 -8.35 1.28
N GLU A 37 4.70 -8.06 1.99
CA GLU A 37 4.68 -8.08 3.47
C GLU A 37 5.08 -9.44 4.06
N THR A 38 4.81 -10.55 3.35
CA THR A 38 5.17 -11.89 3.82
C THR A 38 6.59 -12.29 3.42
N GLN A 39 7.06 -11.83 2.27
CA GLN A 39 8.39 -12.17 1.75
C GLN A 39 9.50 -11.30 2.36
N PHE A 40 9.22 -10.03 2.63
CA PHE A 40 10.22 -9.07 3.08
C PHE A 40 9.90 -8.56 4.48
N LYS A 41 10.70 -8.95 5.47
CA LYS A 41 10.55 -8.52 6.87
C LYS A 41 10.69 -7.01 7.08
N GLN A 42 11.26 -6.29 6.11
CA GLN A 42 11.40 -4.83 6.11
C GLN A 42 10.09 -4.10 5.73
N ILE A 43 9.19 -4.77 5.01
CA ILE A 43 7.92 -4.17 4.58
C ILE A 43 6.87 -4.56 5.62
N LYS A 44 6.72 -3.73 6.66
CA LYS A 44 5.74 -3.93 7.72
C LYS A 44 4.70 -2.82 7.72
N PRO A 45 3.43 -3.10 7.38
CA PRO A 45 2.38 -2.11 7.51
C PRO A 45 2.13 -1.84 8.99
N LYS A 46 1.81 -0.59 9.32
CA LYS A 46 1.18 -0.26 10.59
C LYS A 46 -0.28 -0.68 10.52
N ILE A 47 -0.65 -1.70 11.28
CA ILE A 47 -2.03 -2.16 11.39
C ILE A 47 -2.72 -1.30 12.45
N LEU A 48 -3.71 -0.52 12.01
CA LEU A 48 -4.54 0.31 12.87
C LEU A 48 -6.00 -0.18 12.81
N ASN A 49 -6.92 0.67 13.25
CA ASN A 49 -8.37 0.39 13.32
C ASN A 49 -8.90 -0.38 12.10
N ALA A 50 -9.77 -1.36 12.40
CA ALA A 50 -10.42 -2.22 11.41
C ALA A 50 -9.45 -3.01 10.50
N ASN A 51 -8.26 -3.36 11.01
CA ASN A 51 -7.27 -4.18 10.33
C ASN A 51 -6.77 -3.57 9.00
N ARG A 52 -6.80 -2.23 8.91
CA ARG A 52 -6.33 -1.47 7.75
C ARG A 52 -4.81 -1.33 7.79
N ARG A 53 -4.19 -1.48 6.61
CA ARG A 53 -2.74 -1.38 6.39
C ARG A 53 -2.39 0.06 6.02
N TYR A 54 -1.50 0.64 6.82
CA TYR A 54 -0.94 1.96 6.62
C TYR A 54 0.57 1.84 6.47
N TYR A 55 1.12 2.51 5.46
CA TYR A 55 2.55 2.59 5.20
C TYR A 55 2.99 4.03 5.45
N ASP A 56 4.12 4.17 6.12
CA ASP A 56 4.87 5.41 6.16
C ASP A 56 5.77 5.53 4.91
N GLU A 57 6.44 6.67 4.83
CA GLU A 57 7.50 6.93 3.87
C GLU A 57 8.83 6.35 4.33
#